data_AF-A0A8R7QIN4-F1
#
_entry.id   AF-A0A8R7QIN4-F1
#
_cell.length_a   1.000
_cell.length_b   1.000
_cell.length_c   1.000
_cell.angle_alpha   90.00
_cell.angle_beta   90.00
_cell.angle_gamma   90.00
#
_symmetry.space_group_name_H-M   'P 1'
#
loop_
_entity.id
_entity.type
_entity.pdbx_description
1 polymer ?
#
loop_
_entity_poly.entity_id
_entity_poly.type
_entity_poly.pdbx_seq_one_letter_code
_entity_poly.pdbx_strand_id
1 'polypeptide(L)'
;MNPELGTIRTVLMRSYDGLPYHLKSCFLYMPIFPEDYKIGRGRLAGRWSAEGYSREVHNRSAEEIADNYFMELISRSMILPCQQSIQSTKGIDSCQVHDLIRDIGVSMSMEENLVFTLEEGCSSNSQAAVRQLAISSNWEGNKSEFESIVDMSLLRLITCFGEWKSFFVSDKMMLLRLLDLEDATGLHGHHLEPI
;
A
#
# COMPACT_ATOMS: atom_id res chain seq x y z
N MET A 1 16.49 23.58 -10.17
CA MET A 1 15.24 23.13 -9.55
C MET A 1 14.14 24.08 -10.02
N ASN A 2 13.08 23.58 -10.67
CA ASN A 2 12.03 24.45 -11.22
C ASN A 2 11.16 25.03 -10.07
N PRO A 3 11.09 26.36 -9.90
CA PRO A 3 10.33 26.99 -8.82
C PRO A 3 8.81 26.70 -8.89
N GLU A 4 8.28 26.40 -10.07
CA GLU A 4 6.87 26.01 -10.25
C GLU A 4 6.58 24.65 -9.60
N LEU A 5 7.51 23.68 -9.71
CA LEU A 5 7.37 22.37 -9.06
C LEU A 5 7.37 22.48 -7.53
N GLY A 6 8.17 23.40 -6.97
CA GLY A 6 8.16 23.67 -5.53
C GLY A 6 6.83 24.25 -5.04
N THR A 7 6.22 25.12 -5.85
CA THR A 7 4.90 25.70 -5.54
C THR A 7 3.81 24.64 -5.60
N ILE A 8 3.80 23.79 -6.64
CA ILE A 8 2.84 22.68 -6.76
C ILE A 8 2.97 21.73 -5.58
N ARG A 9 4.19 21.31 -5.23
CA ARG A 9 4.44 20.44 -4.06
C ARG A 9 3.89 21.05 -2.77
N THR A 10 4.09 22.35 -2.56
CA THR A 10 3.56 23.06 -1.38
C THR A 10 2.03 23.03 -1.31
N VAL A 11 1.36 23.24 -2.45
CA VAL A 11 -0.11 23.18 -2.53
C VAL A 11 -0.61 21.78 -2.21
N LEU A 12 0.01 20.76 -2.80
CA LEU A 12 -0.39 19.37 -2.58
C LEU A 12 -0.12 18.90 -1.13
N MET A 13 0.98 19.37 -0.51
CA MET A 13 1.22 19.12 0.91
C MET A 13 0.14 19.73 1.80
N ARG A 14 -0.35 20.93 1.48
CA ARG A 14 -1.50 21.52 2.20
C ARG A 14 -2.77 20.70 2.03
N SER A 15 -2.99 20.08 0.87
CA SER A 15 -4.10 19.15 0.67
C SER A 15 -4.00 17.95 1.61
N TYR A 16 -2.79 17.38 1.78
CA TYR A 16 -2.53 16.33 2.76
C TYR A 16 -2.72 16.81 4.21
N ASP A 17 -2.20 17.99 4.56
CA ASP A 17 -2.35 18.54 5.92
C ASP A 17 -3.81 18.76 6.30
N GLY A 18 -4.63 19.19 5.33
CA GLY A 18 -6.06 19.38 5.46
C GLY A 18 -6.89 18.10 5.45
N LEU A 19 -6.27 16.91 5.30
CA LEU A 19 -7.00 15.66 5.42
C LEU A 19 -7.44 15.41 6.88
N PRO A 20 -8.69 15.00 7.09
CA PRO A 20 -9.13 14.43 8.35
C PRO A 20 -8.19 13.29 8.79
N TYR A 21 -7.97 13.19 10.10
CA TYR A 21 -7.06 12.20 10.67
C TYR A 21 -7.35 10.77 10.20
N HIS A 22 -8.62 10.39 10.09
CA HIS A 22 -9.03 9.06 9.63
C HIS A 22 -8.64 8.73 8.18
N LEU A 23 -8.49 9.74 7.31
CA LEU A 23 -8.06 9.54 5.93
C LEU A 23 -6.55 9.49 5.76
N LYS A 24 -5.78 10.06 6.69
CA LYS A 24 -4.32 10.15 6.56
C LYS A 24 -3.69 8.77 6.47
N SER A 25 -4.09 7.83 7.32
CA SER A 25 -3.58 6.46 7.27
C SER A 25 -3.94 5.74 5.96
N CYS A 26 -5.16 5.91 5.48
CA CYS A 26 -5.60 5.37 4.19
C CYS A 26 -4.82 5.97 3.02
N PHE A 27 -4.48 7.25 3.08
CA PHE A 27 -3.68 7.92 2.06
C PHE A 27 -2.20 7.47 2.09
N LEU A 28 -1.59 7.44 3.28
CA LEU A 28 -0.20 7.01 3.47
C LEU A 28 0.03 5.53 3.17
N TYR A 29 -1.05 4.76 3.07
CA TYR A 29 -1.04 3.38 2.60
C TYR A 29 -0.77 3.26 1.10
N MET A 30 -1.30 4.21 0.31
CA MET A 30 -1.32 4.12 -1.15
C MET A 30 0.05 3.96 -1.85
N PRO A 31 1.16 4.51 -1.34
CA PRO A 31 2.50 4.31 -1.90
C PRO A 31 2.96 2.86 -1.99
N ILE A 32 2.31 1.93 -1.29
CA ILE A 32 2.59 0.49 -1.40
C ILE A 32 2.35 -0.04 -2.81
N PHE A 33 1.47 0.60 -3.58
CA PHE A 33 1.20 0.23 -4.96
C PHE A 33 2.24 0.85 -5.90
N PRO A 34 2.59 0.16 -7.00
CA PRO A 34 3.44 0.71 -8.05
C PRO A 34 2.88 2.02 -8.60
N GLU A 35 3.75 2.79 -9.25
CA GLU A 35 3.34 3.96 -10.03
C GLU A 35 2.32 3.57 -11.10
N ASP A 36 1.37 4.46 -11.38
CA ASP A 36 0.24 4.23 -12.31
C ASP A 36 -0.64 3.00 -12.03
N TYR A 37 -0.49 2.33 -10.88
CA TYR A 37 -1.23 1.10 -10.60
C TYR A 37 -2.72 1.36 -10.39
N LYS A 38 -3.57 0.63 -11.13
CA LYS A 38 -5.04 0.68 -10.98
C LYS A 38 -5.47 -0.22 -9.84
N ILE A 39 -5.91 0.37 -8.75
CA ILE A 39 -6.27 -0.33 -7.52
C ILE A 39 -7.78 -0.55 -7.50
N GLY A 40 -8.20 -1.81 -7.43
CA GLY A 40 -9.60 -2.17 -7.22
C GLY A 40 -10.12 -1.68 -5.88
N ARG A 41 -11.31 -1.06 -5.88
CA ARG A 41 -11.95 -0.49 -4.69
C ARG A 41 -12.15 -1.52 -3.57
N GLY A 42 -12.60 -2.73 -3.92
CA GLY A 42 -12.81 -3.82 -2.97
C GLY A 42 -11.52 -4.28 -2.30
N ARG A 43 -10.45 -4.45 -3.09
CA ARG A 43 -9.11 -4.78 -2.58
C ARG A 43 -8.64 -3.72 -1.59
N LEU A 44 -8.72 -2.44 -1.99
CA LEU A 44 -8.27 -1.33 -1.14
C LEU A 44 -9.06 -1.25 0.17
N ALA A 45 -10.39 -1.39 0.10
CA ALA A 45 -11.25 -1.38 1.28
C ALA A 45 -10.93 -2.53 2.23
N GLY A 46 -10.74 -3.75 1.71
CA GLY A 46 -10.36 -4.92 2.50
C GLY A 46 -9.01 -4.73 3.20
N ARG A 47 -8.03 -4.14 2.51
CA ARG A 47 -6.71 -3.87 3.10
C ARG A 47 -6.76 -2.79 4.19
N TRP A 48 -7.50 -1.71 3.99
CA TRP A 48 -7.69 -0.70 5.03
C TRP A 48 -8.42 -1.25 6.26
N SER A 49 -9.39 -2.14 6.04
CA SER A 49 -10.09 -2.86 7.10
C SER A 49 -9.13 -3.75 7.91
N ALA A 50 -8.30 -4.55 7.23
CA ALA A 50 -7.32 -5.44 7.86
C ALA A 50 -6.23 -4.69 8.65
N GLU A 51 -5.82 -3.51 8.19
CA GLU A 51 -4.91 -2.62 8.92
C GLU A 51 -5.60 -1.91 10.11
N GLY A 52 -6.93 -1.98 10.18
CA GLY A 52 -7.72 -1.36 11.24
C GLY A 52 -7.87 0.16 11.06
N TYR A 53 -7.71 0.67 9.83
CA TYR A 53 -7.92 2.08 9.50
C TYR A 53 -9.41 2.43 9.51
N SER A 54 -10.28 1.48 9.19
CA SER A 54 -11.74 1.63 9.17
C SER A 54 -12.40 0.75 10.23
N ARG A 55 -12.20 1.06 11.53
CA ARG A 55 -12.81 0.27 12.61
C ARG A 55 -14.33 0.36 12.57
N GLU A 56 -15.00 -0.74 12.88
CA GLU A 56 -16.45 -0.79 12.99
C GLU A 56 -16.97 0.24 14.00
N VAL A 57 -18.01 0.95 13.60
CA VAL A 57 -18.73 1.90 14.45
C VAL A 57 -20.21 1.60 14.29
N HIS A 58 -20.91 1.42 15.42
CA HIS A 58 -22.36 1.22 15.56
C HIS A 58 -23.15 1.25 14.23
N ASN A 59 -23.62 0.08 13.78
CA ASN A 59 -24.42 -0.15 12.58
C ASN A 59 -23.70 0.03 11.23
N ARG A 60 -22.37 0.12 11.19
CA ARG A 60 -21.58 0.11 9.95
C ARG A 60 -20.40 -0.85 10.04
N SER A 61 -20.19 -1.65 8.99
CA SER A 61 -19.05 -2.55 8.90
C SER A 61 -17.76 -1.80 8.61
N ALA A 62 -16.63 -2.44 8.89
CA ALA A 62 -15.31 -1.89 8.59
C ALA A 62 -15.09 -1.64 7.10
N GLU A 63 -15.68 -2.51 6.26
CA GLU A 63 -15.65 -2.37 4.81
C GLU A 63 -16.51 -1.19 4.34
N GLU A 64 -17.71 -1.00 4.89
CA GLU A 64 -18.56 0.16 4.57
C GLU A 64 -17.89 1.47 4.95
N ILE A 65 -17.16 1.50 6.07
CA ILE A 65 -16.40 2.68 6.49
C ILE A 65 -15.22 2.94 5.54
N ALA A 66 -14.47 1.89 5.17
CA ALA A 66 -13.40 2.00 4.18
C ALA A 66 -13.93 2.49 2.82
N ASP A 67 -15.10 2.01 2.42
CA ASP A 67 -15.77 2.39 1.18
C ASP A 67 -16.16 3.88 1.15
N ASN A 68 -16.56 4.44 2.30
CA ASN A 68 -16.79 5.87 2.45
C ASN A 68 -15.48 6.67 2.41
N TYR A 69 -14.41 6.18 3.03
CA TYR A 69 -13.09 6.82 2.99
C TYR A 69 -12.53 6.89 1.57
N PHE A 70 -12.76 5.85 0.76
CA PHE A 70 -12.44 5.84 -0.66
C PHE A 70 -13.12 7.00 -1.41
N MET A 71 -14.43 7.17 -1.21
CA MET A 71 -15.19 8.25 -1.84
C MET A 71 -14.79 9.64 -1.33
N GLU A 72 -14.45 9.77 -0.04
CA GLU A 72 -13.91 11.02 0.51
C GLU A 72 -12.57 11.39 -0.12
N LEU A 73 -11.65 10.43 -0.29
CA LEU A 73 -10.36 10.68 -0.95
C LEU A 73 -10.54 11.11 -2.42
N ILE A 74 -11.51 10.55 -3.14
CA ILE A 74 -11.87 11.01 -4.50
C ILE A 74 -12.40 12.45 -4.47
N SER A 75 -13.36 12.74 -3.59
CA SER A 75 -13.97 14.09 -3.53
C SER A 75 -12.98 15.19 -3.14
N ARG A 76 -11.89 14.80 -2.47
CA ARG A 76 -10.75 15.67 -2.12
C ARG A 76 -9.62 15.66 -3.16
N SER A 77 -9.79 14.95 -4.26
CA SER A 77 -8.80 14.79 -5.34
C SER A 77 -7.46 14.22 -4.88
N MET A 78 -7.46 13.41 -3.81
CA MET A 78 -6.26 12.70 -3.35
C MET A 78 -6.01 11.41 -4.15
N ILE A 79 -7.06 10.84 -4.72
CA ILE A 79 -6.99 9.68 -5.62
C ILE A 79 -7.87 9.95 -6.84
N LEU A 80 -7.44 9.44 -7.99
CA LEU A 80 -8.14 9.57 -9.26
C LEU A 80 -9.11 8.41 -9.44
N PRO A 81 -10.41 8.67 -9.65
CA PRO A 81 -11.36 7.61 -9.90
C PRO A 81 -11.10 6.97 -11.28
N CYS A 82 -11.19 5.65 -11.34
CA CYS A 82 -11.08 4.87 -12.56
C CYS A 82 -12.29 3.95 -12.70
N GLN A 83 -12.54 3.53 -13.95
CA GLN A 83 -13.50 2.47 -14.25
C GLN A 83 -12.74 1.32 -14.91
N GLN A 84 -12.69 0.19 -14.22
CA GLN A 84 -12.00 -1.03 -14.66
C GLN A 84 -12.97 -2.03 -15.28
N SER A 85 -14.23 -2.07 -14.82
CA SER A 85 -15.28 -2.92 -15.37
C SER A 85 -16.39 -2.11 -16.03
N ILE A 86 -16.75 -2.52 -17.26
CA ILE A 86 -17.92 -2.01 -17.99
C ILE A 86 -19.23 -2.47 -17.30
N GLN A 87 -19.17 -3.53 -16.48
CA GLN A 87 -20.32 -4.17 -15.84
C GLN A 87 -20.52 -3.75 -14.37
N SER A 88 -19.69 -2.88 -13.81
CA SER A 88 -19.82 -2.47 -12.42
C SER A 88 -21.10 -1.65 -12.20
N THR A 89 -22.05 -2.24 -11.49
CA THR A 89 -23.33 -1.61 -11.12
C THR A 89 -23.15 -0.46 -10.13
N LYS A 90 -21.97 -0.33 -9.52
CA LYS A 90 -21.62 0.65 -8.48
C LYS A 90 -20.94 1.92 -9.01
N GLY A 91 -20.73 2.07 -10.32
CA GLY A 91 -19.98 3.21 -10.88
C GLY A 91 -18.47 3.04 -10.65
N ILE A 92 -17.81 4.03 -10.04
CA ILE A 92 -16.35 4.03 -9.79
C ILE A 92 -15.96 2.79 -8.96
N ASP A 93 -15.21 1.89 -9.59
CA ASP A 93 -14.83 0.57 -9.05
C ASP A 93 -13.32 0.43 -8.80
N SER A 94 -12.54 1.43 -9.20
CA SER A 94 -11.09 1.45 -9.07
C SER A 94 -10.58 2.88 -8.92
N CYS A 95 -9.32 3.01 -8.54
CA CYS A 95 -8.62 4.30 -8.49
C CYS A 95 -7.16 4.18 -8.90
N GLN A 96 -6.54 5.33 -9.15
CA GLN A 96 -5.10 5.50 -9.28
C GLN A 96 -4.65 6.68 -8.40
N VAL A 97 -3.38 6.74 -8.05
CA VAL A 97 -2.80 7.93 -7.39
C VAL A 97 -2.04 8.72 -8.44
N HIS A 98 -2.26 10.02 -8.50
CA HIS A 98 -1.48 10.91 -9.37
C HIS A 98 -0.02 10.96 -8.89
N ASP A 99 0.97 10.95 -9.79
CA ASP A 99 2.40 10.87 -9.46
C ASP A 99 2.85 11.90 -8.42
N LEU A 100 2.53 13.18 -8.63
CA LEU A 100 2.86 14.24 -7.66
C LEU A 100 2.25 14.04 -6.26
N ILE A 101 1.06 13.45 -6.18
CA ILE A 101 0.42 13.11 -4.91
C ILE A 101 1.09 11.86 -4.31
N ARG A 102 1.44 10.88 -5.15
CA ARG A 102 2.19 9.68 -4.75
C ARG A 102 3.55 10.04 -4.16
N ASP A 103 4.27 10.99 -4.75
CA ASP A 103 5.56 11.50 -4.25
C ASP A 103 5.46 12.04 -2.83
N ILE A 104 4.35 12.73 -2.52
CA ILE A 104 4.06 13.20 -1.16
C ILE A 104 3.76 12.02 -0.26
N GLY A 105 2.93 11.08 -0.71
CA GLY A 105 2.65 9.85 0.03
C GLY A 105 3.91 9.08 0.38
N VAL A 106 4.83 8.87 -0.57
CA VAL A 106 6.12 8.20 -0.39
C VAL A 106 6.98 8.95 0.62
N SER A 107 7.10 10.28 0.47
CA SER A 107 7.89 11.11 1.38
C SER A 107 7.39 10.98 2.83
N MET A 108 6.08 11.06 3.02
CA MET A 108 5.44 11.02 4.33
C MET A 108 5.43 9.59 4.93
N SER A 109 5.25 8.55 4.11
CA SER A 109 5.24 7.16 4.60
C SER A 109 6.63 6.70 5.05
N MET A 110 7.69 7.21 4.41
CA MET A 110 9.07 6.99 4.84
C MET A 110 9.36 7.67 6.18
N GLU A 111 8.91 8.91 6.38
CA GLU A 111 9.07 9.63 7.66
C GLU A 111 8.41 8.88 8.83
N GLU A 112 7.27 8.24 8.56
CA GLU A 112 6.50 7.46 9.54
C GLU A 112 6.92 5.97 9.63
N ASN A 113 7.93 5.53 8.86
CA ASN A 113 8.37 4.14 8.73
C ASN A 113 7.20 3.15 8.46
N LEU A 114 6.23 3.57 7.64
CA LEU A 114 5.02 2.78 7.38
C LEU A 114 5.25 1.73 6.29
N VAL A 115 5.79 2.17 5.15
CA VAL A 115 5.91 1.38 3.92
C VAL A 115 7.36 1.30 3.50
N PHE A 116 7.84 0.10 3.18
CA PHE A 116 9.08 -0.13 2.47
C PHE A 116 8.79 -0.87 1.17
N THR A 117 9.35 -0.39 0.07
CA THR A 117 9.31 -1.08 -1.22
C THR A 117 10.66 -1.73 -1.46
N LEU A 118 10.64 -3.05 -1.60
CA LEU A 118 11.79 -3.85 -1.96
C LEU A 118 11.84 -4.01 -3.49
N GLU A 119 12.82 -3.35 -4.11
CA GLU A 119 12.99 -3.26 -5.56
C GLU A 119 14.46 -3.43 -5.96
N GLU A 120 14.72 -3.46 -7.26
CA GLU A 120 16.08 -3.51 -7.79
C GLU A 120 16.96 -2.37 -7.25
N GLY A 121 18.17 -2.70 -6.80
CA GLY A 121 19.11 -1.70 -6.29
C GLY A 121 18.93 -1.33 -4.80
N CYS A 122 17.97 -1.92 -4.08
CA CYS A 122 17.92 -1.83 -2.63
C CYS A 122 19.23 -2.39 -2.03
N SER A 123 20.03 -1.52 -1.42
CA SER A 123 21.27 -1.90 -0.74
C SER A 123 21.04 -2.18 0.75
N SER A 124 21.83 -3.08 1.32
CA SER A 124 21.73 -3.64 2.68
C SER A 124 22.00 -2.66 3.84
N ASN A 125 21.91 -1.35 3.62
CA ASN A 125 22.48 -0.34 4.52
C ASN A 125 21.56 0.17 5.63
N SER A 126 20.34 -0.36 5.76
CA SER A 126 19.52 -0.18 6.96
C SER A 126 18.43 -1.25 7.00
N GLN A 127 18.35 -2.00 8.09
CA GLN A 127 17.15 -2.79 8.38
C GLN A 127 15.96 -1.84 8.48
N ALA A 128 15.07 -1.91 7.50
CA ALA A 128 13.88 -1.09 7.48
C ALA A 128 12.91 -1.64 8.55
N ALA A 129 12.83 -0.95 9.70
CA ALA A 129 11.88 -1.23 10.76
C ALA A 129 10.48 -0.75 10.33
N VAL A 130 9.87 -1.47 9.39
CA VAL A 130 8.61 -1.08 8.75
C VAL A 130 7.48 -2.03 9.11
N ARG A 131 6.25 -1.51 8.95
CA ARG A 131 5.04 -2.29 9.17
C ARG A 131 4.52 -2.94 7.90
N GLN A 132 4.82 -2.35 6.74
CA GLN A 132 4.28 -2.77 5.45
C GLN A 132 5.42 -2.93 4.45
N LEU A 133 5.42 -4.07 3.76
CA LEU A 133 6.41 -4.41 2.75
C LEU A 133 5.71 -4.60 1.41
N ALA A 134 6.13 -3.84 0.39
CA ALA A 134 5.85 -4.12 -1.01
C ALA A 134 7.07 -4.80 -1.64
N ILE A 135 6.86 -5.90 -2.34
CA ILE A 135 7.91 -6.55 -3.14
C ILE A 135 7.59 -6.25 -4.59
N SER A 136 8.49 -5.50 -5.22
CA SER A 136 8.37 -5.11 -6.62
C SER A 136 8.64 -6.29 -7.55
N SER A 137 8.07 -6.25 -8.75
CA SER A 137 8.28 -7.27 -9.79
C SER A 137 9.71 -7.36 -10.31
N ASN A 138 10.48 -6.28 -10.18
CA ASN A 138 11.90 -6.24 -10.57
C ASN A 138 12.87 -6.68 -9.46
N TRP A 139 12.37 -7.12 -8.30
CA TRP A 139 13.25 -7.59 -7.24
C TRP A 139 13.65 -9.06 -7.45
N GLU A 140 14.92 -9.30 -7.78
CA GLU A 140 15.44 -10.64 -8.07
C GLU A 140 16.27 -11.26 -6.93
N GLY A 141 16.37 -10.59 -5.79
CA GLY A 141 17.25 -11.01 -4.70
C GLY A 141 16.95 -12.39 -4.08
N ASN A 142 17.92 -12.89 -3.32
CA ASN A 142 17.83 -14.16 -2.61
C ASN A 142 17.42 -13.99 -1.14
N LYS A 143 17.23 -15.12 -0.43
CA LYS A 143 16.83 -15.14 0.98
C LYS A 143 17.78 -14.34 1.89
N SER A 144 19.09 -14.44 1.69
CA SER A 144 20.07 -13.73 2.52
C SER A 144 19.98 -12.21 2.33
N GLU A 145 19.73 -11.76 1.10
CA GLU A 145 19.53 -10.34 0.81
C GLU A 145 18.24 -9.84 1.44
N PHE A 146 17.14 -10.60 1.30
CA PHE A 146 15.86 -10.30 1.91
C PHE A 146 15.96 -10.14 3.44
N GLU A 147 16.57 -11.11 4.13
CA GLU A 147 16.75 -11.11 5.59
C GLU A 147 17.71 -10.01 6.07
N SER A 148 18.61 -9.54 5.21
CA SER A 148 19.53 -8.43 5.54
C SER A 148 18.88 -7.05 5.47
N ILE A 149 17.91 -6.87 4.56
CA ILE A 149 17.26 -5.59 4.28
C ILE A 149 16.03 -5.39 5.18
N VAL A 150 15.27 -6.45 5.44
CA VAL A 150 13.94 -6.36 6.04
C VAL A 150 13.96 -6.85 7.49
N ASP A 151 13.59 -5.97 8.43
CA ASP A 151 13.26 -6.41 9.79
C ASP A 151 11.85 -7.00 9.83
N MET A 152 11.80 -8.32 10.01
CA MET A 152 10.55 -9.08 9.98
C MET A 152 9.71 -8.95 11.26
N SER A 153 10.27 -8.42 12.35
CA SER A 153 9.62 -8.40 13.66
C SER A 153 8.42 -7.46 13.75
N LEU A 154 8.40 -6.42 12.90
CA LEU A 154 7.37 -5.39 12.89
C LEU A 154 6.39 -5.49 11.71
N LEU A 155 6.65 -6.40 10.77
CA LEU A 155 5.84 -6.58 9.57
C LEU A 155 4.42 -7.03 9.94
N ARG A 156 3.45 -6.30 9.41
CA ARG A 156 2.01 -6.57 9.52
C ARG A 156 1.40 -6.89 8.17
N LEU A 157 2.01 -6.40 7.09
CA LEU A 157 1.53 -6.57 5.74
C LEU A 157 2.69 -6.87 4.80
N ILE A 158 2.48 -7.86 3.94
CA ILE A 158 3.33 -8.11 2.77
C ILE A 158 2.45 -8.07 1.53
N THR A 159 2.88 -7.34 0.51
CA THR A 159 2.28 -7.33 -0.82
C THR A 159 3.33 -7.76 -1.84
N CYS A 160 3.03 -8.76 -2.67
CA CYS A 160 3.92 -9.19 -3.74
C CYS A 160 3.33 -8.84 -5.10
N PHE A 161 4.06 -8.02 -5.87
CA PHE A 161 3.74 -7.68 -7.27
C PHE A 161 4.56 -8.49 -8.29
N GLY A 162 5.42 -9.39 -7.81
CA GLY A 162 6.41 -10.12 -8.60
C GLY A 162 6.30 -11.64 -8.48
N GLU A 163 7.41 -12.32 -8.73
CA GLU A 163 7.51 -13.76 -8.48
C GLU A 163 7.49 -14.04 -6.98
N TRP A 164 6.53 -14.85 -6.54
CA TRP A 164 6.45 -15.33 -5.17
C TRP A 164 7.63 -16.23 -4.84
N LYS A 165 8.31 -15.92 -3.73
CA LYS A 165 9.36 -16.76 -3.16
C LYS A 165 8.95 -17.16 -1.75
N SER A 166 9.02 -18.45 -1.44
CA SER A 166 8.55 -18.99 -0.16
C SER A 166 9.20 -18.35 1.06
N PHE A 167 10.44 -17.85 0.93
CA PHE A 167 11.16 -17.18 2.00
C PHE A 167 10.69 -15.75 2.30
N PHE A 168 9.72 -15.20 1.54
CA PHE A 168 9.09 -13.93 1.88
C PHE A 168 8.29 -13.99 3.17
N VAL A 169 7.86 -15.19 3.57
CA VAL A 169 7.26 -15.43 4.87
C VAL A 169 8.23 -16.25 5.71
N SER A 170 8.29 -15.92 6.99
CA SER A 170 9.12 -16.58 7.98
C SER A 170 8.38 -16.63 9.31
N ASP A 171 8.64 -17.68 10.09
CA ASP A 171 8.13 -17.85 11.46
C ASP A 171 8.50 -16.68 12.41
N LYS A 172 9.45 -15.82 12.01
CA LYS A 172 9.81 -14.59 12.74
C LYS A 172 8.72 -13.50 12.65
N MET A 173 7.78 -13.61 11.73
CA MET A 173 6.75 -12.60 11.43
C MET A 173 5.54 -12.71 12.35
N MET A 174 5.74 -12.54 13.66
CA MET A 174 4.70 -12.71 14.67
C MET A 174 3.56 -11.67 14.61
N LEU A 175 3.74 -10.57 13.87
CA LEU A 175 2.77 -9.49 13.74
C LEU A 175 2.07 -9.45 12.38
N LEU A 176 2.35 -10.41 11.48
CA LEU A 176 1.77 -10.46 10.14
C LEU A 176 0.24 -10.65 10.23
N ARG A 177 -0.51 -9.77 9.56
CA ARG A 177 -1.98 -9.76 9.53
C ARG A 177 -2.53 -10.00 8.14
N LEU A 178 -1.81 -9.54 7.12
CA LEU A 178 -2.25 -9.65 5.73
C LEU A 178 -1.08 -10.01 4.83
N LEU A 179 -1.31 -11.00 3.97
CA LEU A 179 -0.43 -11.40 2.90
C LEU A 179 -1.21 -11.23 1.59
N ASP A 180 -0.90 -10.18 0.83
CA ASP A 180 -1.53 -9.93 -0.46
C ASP A 180 -0.66 -10.48 -1.58
N LEU A 181 -1.25 -11.45 -2.29
CA LEU A 181 -0.64 -12.19 -3.38
C LEU A 181 -1.44 -12.06 -4.67
N GLU A 182 -2.34 -11.07 -4.77
CA GLU A 182 -3.28 -10.93 -5.89
C GLU A 182 -2.57 -10.73 -7.23
N ASP A 183 -1.43 -10.03 -7.23
CA ASP A 183 -0.59 -9.81 -8.41
C ASP A 183 0.65 -10.71 -8.46
N ALA A 184 0.78 -11.64 -7.51
CA ALA A 184 1.96 -12.47 -7.43
C ALA A 184 1.93 -13.58 -8.49
N THR A 185 3.09 -13.82 -9.09
CA THR A 185 3.33 -14.90 -10.06
C THR A 185 4.08 -16.05 -9.38
N GLY A 186 4.14 -17.24 -10.00
CA GLY A 186 4.89 -18.38 -9.43
C GLY A 186 4.24 -19.05 -8.21
N LEU A 187 2.99 -18.72 -7.90
CA LEU A 187 2.22 -19.39 -6.85
C LEU A 187 1.77 -20.77 -7.30
N HIS A 188 2.34 -21.80 -6.68
CA HIS A 188 1.90 -23.18 -6.81
C HIS A 188 1.19 -23.61 -5.54
N GLY A 189 0.19 -24.49 -5.64
CA GLY A 189 -0.70 -24.84 -4.51
C GLY A 189 -0.03 -25.41 -3.26
N HIS A 190 1.22 -25.86 -3.33
CA HIS A 190 2.01 -26.31 -2.18
C HIS A 190 2.67 -25.16 -1.40
N HIS A 191 2.62 -23.92 -1.90
CA HIS A 191 3.14 -22.73 -1.21
C HIS A 191 2.15 -22.13 -0.20
N LEU A 192 0.92 -22.66 -0.12
CA LEU A 192 -0.17 -22.16 0.73
C LEU A 192 -0.51 -23.13 1.87
N GLU A 193 0.45 -23.91 2.37
CA GLU A 193 0.23 -24.67 3.61
C GLU A 193 -0.19 -23.71 4.73
N PRO A 194 -1.08 -24.14 5.65
CA PRO A 194 -1.67 -23.23 6.63
C PRO A 194 -0.56 -22.66 7.52
N ILE A 195 -0.39 -21.33 7.46
CA ILE A 195 0.42 -20.55 8.41
C ILE A 195 -0.25 -20.57 9.78
#